data_AF-A0A9P7D0L6-F1
#
_entry.id   AF-A0A9P7D0L6-F1
#
_cell.length_a   1.000
_cell.length_b   1.000
_cell.length_c   1.000
_cell.angle_alpha   90.00
_cell.angle_beta   90.00
_cell.angle_gamma   90.00
#
_symmetry.space_group_name_H-M   'P 1'
#
loop_
_entity.id
_entity.type
_entity.pdbx_description
1 polymer ?
#
loop_
_entity_poly.entity_id
_entity_poly.type
_entity_poly.pdbx_seq_one_letter_code
_entity_poly.pdbx_strand_id
1 'polypeptide(L)'
;MVECGICLEDIKKPVCIPCGHVHCEKCLRAHINSGNDALKSSCPSCRSIFHIAMPDLSFVPKKYHDFMAPSVRKLYLDIPSPAPLVAEIEQLKTRVAALSRDRDALMERCEAHMAASRQYATSEKNARLEAKAAREATSRLQVNYDALEREFLNRSTLSQTSPDGRKRKGRGSVDNSRISFRQEEHPSFVLKSNVKLEELPDALEFAPSRMKRALPRSSVASSSQDERSHDPPPRFVKRQRRARHSDIGPGLQTQMPEECEGCERCHGTYSQ
;
A
#
# COMPACT_ATOMS: atom_id res chain seq x y z
N MET A 1 12.65 10.11 34.36
CA MET A 1 12.76 11.58 34.27
C MET A 1 12.83 12.10 35.70
N VAL A 2 13.81 12.94 36.05
CA VAL A 2 13.93 13.46 37.42
C VAL A 2 13.27 14.83 37.45
N GLU A 3 12.16 14.94 38.16
CA GLU A 3 11.35 16.16 38.27
C GLU A 3 11.64 16.92 39.56
N CYS A 4 11.58 18.24 39.51
CA CYS A 4 11.79 19.10 40.66
C CYS A 4 10.53 19.14 41.53
N GLY A 5 10.60 18.72 42.79
CA GLY A 5 9.47 18.78 43.74
C GLY A 5 8.96 20.19 44.11
N ILE A 6 9.55 21.26 43.54
CA ILE A 6 9.10 22.65 43.74
C ILE A 6 8.38 23.18 42.49
N CYS A 7 9.01 23.11 41.31
CA CYS A 7 8.45 23.65 40.07
C CYS A 7 7.74 22.61 39.21
N LEU A 8 7.81 21.32 39.56
CA LEU A 8 7.18 20.21 38.84
C LEU A 8 7.60 20.10 37.37
N GLU A 9 8.78 20.64 37.04
CA GLU A 9 9.41 20.52 35.72
C GLU A 9 10.67 19.65 35.83
N ASP A 10 11.24 19.28 34.69
CA ASP A 10 12.57 18.69 34.58
C ASP A 10 13.61 19.48 35.36
N ILE A 11 14.42 18.78 36.15
CA ILE A 11 15.43 19.44 36.97
C ILE A 11 16.49 20.10 36.09
N LYS A 12 16.56 21.43 36.18
CA LYS A 12 17.59 22.27 35.54
C LYS A 12 18.66 22.62 36.59
N LYS A 13 19.92 22.26 36.32
CA LYS A 13 21.06 22.44 37.25
C LYS A 13 20.76 21.78 38.61
N PRO A 14 20.79 20.44 38.68
CA PRO A 14 20.39 19.71 39.88
C PRO A 14 21.33 20.03 41.05
N VAL A 15 20.75 20.28 42.21
CA VAL A 15 21.46 20.40 43.48
C VAL A 15 20.88 19.43 44.49
N CYS A 16 21.73 18.76 45.25
CA CYS A 16 21.29 17.91 46.37
C CYS A 16 21.56 18.59 47.71
N ILE A 17 20.63 18.37 48.63
CA ILE A 17 20.73 18.76 50.05
C ILE A 17 21.05 17.54 50.92
N PRO A 18 21.43 17.70 52.20
CA PRO A 18 21.93 16.60 53.02
C PRO A 18 20.94 15.45 53.23
N CYS A 19 19.64 15.70 53.09
CA CYS A 19 18.61 14.67 53.14
C CYS A 19 18.46 13.85 51.85
N GLY A 20 19.28 14.11 50.82
CA GLY A 20 19.31 13.36 49.56
C GLY A 20 18.34 13.84 48.48
N HIS A 21 17.41 14.74 48.80
CA HIS A 21 16.50 15.30 47.80
C HIS A 21 17.21 16.22 46.82
N VAL A 22 16.76 16.20 45.57
CA VAL A 22 17.33 16.97 44.45
C VAL A 22 16.31 17.97 43.94
N HIS A 23 16.74 19.20 43.73
CA HIS A 23 15.92 20.30 43.21
C HIS A 23 16.69 21.09 42.15
N CYS A 24 15.99 21.94 41.41
CA CYS A 24 16.65 22.97 40.58
C CYS A 24 17.40 23.96 41.49
N GLU A 25 18.62 24.36 41.11
CA GLU A 25 19.40 25.37 41.84
C GLU A 25 18.59 26.65 42.13
N LYS A 26 17.85 27.14 41.12
CA LYS A 26 17.01 28.35 41.24
C LYS A 26 15.87 28.16 42.24
N CYS A 27 15.20 27.00 42.19
CA CYS A 27 14.06 26.72 43.05
C CYS A 27 14.49 26.58 44.51
N LEU A 28 15.60 25.88 44.78
CA LEU A 28 16.13 25.75 46.13
C LEU A 28 16.63 27.10 46.66
N ARG A 29 17.31 27.90 45.84
CA ARG A 29 17.77 29.25 46.24
C ARG A 29 16.60 30.17 46.59
N ALA A 30 15.52 30.17 45.79
CA ALA A 30 14.32 30.94 46.08
C ALA A 30 13.66 30.49 47.40
N HIS A 31 13.60 29.17 47.64
CA HIS A 31 13.09 28.63 48.89
C HIS A 31 13.91 29.09 50.11
N ILE A 32 15.24 28.98 50.03
CA ILE A 32 16.14 29.44 51.10
C ILE A 32 15.98 30.94 51.36
N ASN A 33 15.94 31.75 50.30
CA ASN A 33 15.80 33.21 50.41
C ASN A 33 14.45 33.65 50.97
N SER A 34 13.41 32.81 50.87
CA SER A 34 12.10 33.07 51.46
C SER A 34 12.02 32.74 52.95
N GLY A 35 13.04 32.06 53.50
CA GLY A 35 13.11 31.73 54.92
C GLY A 35 13.57 32.90 55.79
N ASN A 36 13.14 32.90 57.05
CA ASN A 36 13.53 33.93 58.03
C ASN A 36 14.92 33.69 58.64
N ASP A 37 15.43 32.46 58.56
CA ASP A 37 16.68 32.05 59.21
C ASP A 37 17.87 32.11 58.24
N ALA A 38 18.89 32.90 58.57
CA ALA A 38 20.09 33.05 57.74
C ALA A 38 21.02 31.81 57.75
N LEU A 39 20.88 30.92 58.75
CA LEU A 39 21.80 29.80 58.98
C LEU A 39 21.18 28.43 58.70
N LYS A 40 19.84 28.34 58.64
CA LYS A 40 19.10 27.08 58.55
C LYS A 40 17.98 27.20 57.53
N SER A 41 17.69 26.13 56.82
CA SER A 41 16.51 26.01 55.97
C SER A 41 15.99 24.59 56.03
N SER A 42 14.74 24.38 55.61
CA SER A 42 14.11 23.07 55.56
C SER A 42 14.06 22.54 54.13
N CYS A 43 14.09 21.23 53.98
CA CYS A 43 13.90 20.60 52.68
C CYS A 43 12.45 20.84 52.19
N PRO A 44 12.25 21.32 50.94
CA PRO A 44 10.91 21.47 50.36
C PRO A 44 10.11 20.16 50.30
N SER A 45 10.78 19.01 50.10
CA SER A 45 10.13 17.71 49.97
C SER A 45 9.82 17.03 51.30
N CYS A 46 10.81 16.90 52.19
CA CYS A 46 10.66 16.14 53.44
C CYS A 46 10.72 16.97 54.72
N ARG A 47 10.87 18.30 54.59
CA ARG A 47 10.91 19.28 55.71
C ARG A 47 12.06 19.08 56.70
N SER A 48 13.02 18.19 56.41
CA SER A 48 14.23 18.02 57.22
C SER A 48 15.03 19.32 57.27
N ILE A 49 15.45 19.75 58.45
CA ILE A 49 16.25 20.95 58.63
C ILE A 49 17.70 20.67 58.21
N PHE A 50 18.32 21.59 57.49
CA PHE A 50 19.75 21.58 57.16
C PHE A 50 20.39 22.95 57.36
N HIS A 51 21.69 22.97 57.61
CA HIS A 51 22.47 24.18 57.81
C HIS A 51 23.00 24.70 56.48
N ILE A 52 22.88 26.00 56.21
CA ILE A 52 23.36 26.61 54.95
C ILE A 52 24.81 27.09 55.09
N ALA A 53 25.18 27.56 56.27
CA ALA A 53 26.51 28.09 56.53
C ALA A 53 27.55 26.97 56.67
N MET A 54 28.69 27.16 56.02
CA MET A 54 29.89 26.38 56.26
C MET A 54 30.73 27.04 57.35
N PRO A 55 31.22 26.30 58.35
CA PRO A 55 32.17 26.85 59.31
C PRO A 55 33.47 27.24 58.60
N ASP A 56 34.15 28.26 59.10
CA ASP A 56 35.49 28.57 58.61
C ASP A 56 36.46 27.44 59.00
N LEU A 57 37.08 26.84 57.98
CA LEU A 57 37.99 25.71 58.11
C LEU A 57 39.23 26.04 58.94
N SER A 58 39.56 27.33 59.14
CA SER A 58 40.66 27.75 60.02
C SER A 58 40.45 27.31 61.48
N PHE A 59 39.18 27.23 61.92
CA PHE A 59 38.80 26.78 63.27
C PHE A 59 38.62 25.27 63.37
N VAL A 60 38.80 24.53 62.28
CA VAL A 60 38.58 23.08 62.22
C VAL A 60 39.92 22.36 62.01
N PRO A 61 40.27 21.36 62.83
CA PRO A 61 41.48 20.57 62.59
C PRO A 61 41.50 19.93 61.18
N LYS A 62 42.66 19.99 60.50
CA LYS A 62 42.83 19.54 59.10
C LYS A 62 42.28 18.15 58.79
N LYS A 63 42.37 17.22 59.75
CA LYS A 63 41.85 15.84 59.63
C LYS A 63 40.34 15.76 59.33
N TYR A 64 39.58 16.83 59.58
CA TYR A 64 38.16 16.87 59.31
C TYR A 64 37.79 17.61 58.02
N HIS A 65 38.75 18.26 57.36
CA HIS A 65 38.46 19.10 56.19
C HIS A 65 37.80 18.32 55.06
N ASP A 66 38.22 17.07 54.83
CA ASP A 66 37.63 16.18 53.80
C ASP A 66 36.15 15.85 54.05
N PHE A 67 35.68 15.96 55.30
CA PHE A 67 34.29 15.69 55.68
C PHE A 67 33.44 16.97 55.75
N MET A 68 34.04 18.15 55.58
CA MET A 68 33.35 19.45 55.61
C MET A 68 32.91 19.83 54.19
N ALA A 69 31.87 19.17 53.69
CA ALA A 69 31.26 19.49 52.40
C ALA A 69 30.11 20.50 52.54
N PRO A 70 29.90 21.40 51.55
CA PRO A 70 28.76 22.32 51.56
C PRO A 70 27.44 21.55 51.56
N SER A 71 26.46 22.04 52.32
CA SER A 71 25.16 21.39 52.44
C SER A 71 24.38 21.35 51.12
N VAL A 72 24.56 22.37 50.28
CA VAL A 72 23.99 22.40 48.92
C VAL A 72 25.08 22.03 47.93
N ARG A 73 25.03 20.81 47.39
CA ARG A 73 26.03 20.30 46.43
C ARG A 73 25.44 20.26 45.03
N LYS A 74 26.21 20.72 44.03
CA LYS A 74 25.82 20.61 42.62
C LYS A 74 25.98 19.17 42.17
N LEU A 75 24.97 18.66 41.47
CA LEU A 75 25.01 17.37 40.80
C LEU A 75 25.21 17.59 39.30
N TYR A 76 25.98 16.70 38.69
CA TYR A 76 26.07 16.57 37.24
C TYR A 76 25.32 15.28 36.89
N LEU A 77 24.08 15.43 36.47
CA LEU A 77 23.26 14.32 36.00
C LEU A 77 23.33 14.30 34.49
N ASP A 78 23.81 13.19 33.92
CA ASP A 78 23.72 12.94 32.48
C ASP A 78 22.27 12.59 32.15
N ILE A 79 21.45 13.62 31.93
CA ILE A 79 20.08 13.45 31.45
C ILE A 79 20.17 13.29 29.93
N PRO A 80 19.95 12.10 29.37
CA PRO A 80 19.99 11.91 27.93
C PRO A 80 18.92 12.81 27.29
N SER A 81 19.34 13.61 26.32
CA SER A 81 18.43 14.45 25.56
C SER A 81 17.39 13.57 24.86
N PRO A 82 16.09 13.91 24.91
CA PRO A 82 15.06 13.18 24.16
C PRO A 82 15.11 13.48 22.66
N ALA A 83 15.90 14.46 22.21
CA ALA A 83 15.97 14.91 20.82
C ALA A 83 16.14 13.78 19.77
N PRO A 84 17.08 12.81 19.90
CA PRO A 84 17.23 11.75 18.91
C PRO A 84 15.99 10.86 18.81
N LEU A 85 15.36 10.55 19.94
CA LEU A 85 14.13 9.73 19.98
C LEU A 85 12.96 10.48 19.36
N VAL A 86 12.85 11.79 19.61
CA VAL A 86 11.81 12.64 19.01
C VAL A 86 11.97 12.70 17.48
N ALA A 87 13.20 12.88 16.99
CA ALA A 87 13.48 12.88 15.56
C ALA A 87 13.17 11.53 14.90
N GLU A 88 13.51 10.41 15.55
CA GLU A 88 13.19 9.07 15.07
C GLU A 88 11.68 8.83 15.02
N ILE A 89 10.94 9.27 16.04
CA ILE A 89 9.47 9.18 16.06
C ILE A 89 8.86 9.97 14.89
N GLU A 90 9.35 11.17 14.60
CA GLU A 90 8.89 11.96 13.47
C GLU A 90 9.18 11.26 12.13
N GLN A 91 10.39 10.74 11.96
CA GLN A 91 10.76 9.96 10.79
C GLN A 91 9.86 8.73 10.61
N LEU A 92 9.61 7.98 11.68
CA LEU A 92 8.72 6.81 11.63
C LEU A 92 7.27 7.20 11.29
N LYS A 93 6.76 8.29 11.87
CA LYS A 93 5.42 8.81 11.53
C LYS A 93 5.29 9.16 10.04
N THR A 94 6.28 9.85 9.47
CA THR A 94 6.26 10.17 8.04
C THR A 94 6.30 8.91 7.16
N ARG A 95 7.13 7.93 7.53
CA ARG A 95 7.23 6.66 6.80
C ARG A 95 5.92 5.86 6.85
N VAL A 96 5.28 5.78 8.01
CA VAL A 96 3.98 5.12 8.16
C VAL A 96 2.92 5.82 7.32
N ALA A 97 2.88 7.16 7.33
CA ALA A 97 1.93 7.91 6.52
C ALA A 97 2.13 7.68 5.01
N ALA A 98 3.39 7.63 4.54
CA ALA A 98 3.71 7.33 3.15
C ALA A 98 3.28 5.91 2.76
N LEU A 99 3.67 4.91 3.55
CA LEU A 99 3.32 3.51 3.28
C LEU A 99 1.81 3.26 3.32
N SER A 100 1.09 3.97 4.19
CA SER A 100 -0.37 3.89 4.26
C SER A 100 -1.02 4.42 2.98
N ARG A 101 -0.55 5.56 2.46
CA ARG A 101 -1.01 6.11 1.18
C ARG A 101 -0.71 5.17 0.01
N ASP A 102 0.49 4.59 -0.02
CA ASP A 102 0.89 3.67 -1.09
C ASP A 102 0.06 2.38 -1.06
N ARG A 103 -0.24 1.85 0.13
CA ARG A 103 -1.15 0.72 0.32
C ARG A 103 -2.52 1.05 -0.25
N ASP A 104 -3.09 2.19 0.11
CA ASP A 104 -4.45 2.56 -0.30
C ASP A 104 -4.55 2.76 -1.81
N ALA A 105 -3.57 3.45 -2.40
CA ALA A 105 -3.48 3.61 -3.85
C ALA A 105 -3.30 2.26 -4.58
N LEU A 106 -2.56 1.32 -3.99
CA LEU A 106 -2.42 -0.02 -4.57
C LEU A 106 -3.74 -0.80 -4.49
N MET A 107 -4.43 -0.74 -3.36
CA MET A 107 -5.72 -1.40 -3.17
C MET A 107 -6.77 -0.86 -4.14
N GLU A 108 -6.85 0.46 -4.31
CA GLU A 108 -7.76 1.09 -5.27
C GLU A 108 -7.49 0.62 -6.71
N ARG A 109 -6.21 0.57 -7.13
CA ARG A 109 -5.84 0.02 -8.44
C ARG A 109 -6.22 -1.45 -8.60
N CYS A 110 -5.98 -2.26 -7.56
CA CYS A 110 -6.36 -3.68 -7.57
C CYS A 110 -7.87 -3.84 -7.70
N GLU A 111 -8.65 -3.07 -6.95
CA GLU A 111 -10.11 -3.08 -7.01
C GLU A 111 -10.63 -2.66 -8.39
N ALA A 112 -10.06 -1.61 -8.97
CA ALA A 112 -10.40 -1.16 -10.33
C ALA A 112 -10.13 -2.26 -11.37
N HIS A 113 -8.97 -2.91 -11.31
CA HIS A 113 -8.66 -4.03 -12.21
C HIS A 113 -9.61 -5.22 -12.02
N MET A 114 -9.93 -5.57 -10.77
CA MET A 114 -10.90 -6.64 -10.48
C MET A 114 -12.30 -6.28 -10.98
N ALA A 115 -12.73 -5.04 -10.82
CA ALA A 115 -14.03 -4.55 -11.30
C ALA A 115 -14.09 -4.58 -12.84
N ALA A 116 -13.06 -4.09 -13.53
CA ALA A 116 -12.97 -4.15 -14.99
C ALA A 116 -13.01 -5.61 -15.48
N SER A 117 -12.26 -6.52 -14.84
CA SER A 117 -12.28 -7.95 -15.19
C SER A 117 -13.68 -8.56 -15.03
N ARG A 118 -14.40 -8.23 -13.95
CA ARG A 118 -15.79 -8.67 -13.76
C ARG A 118 -16.72 -8.11 -14.84
N GLN A 119 -16.58 -6.83 -15.19
CA GLN A 119 -17.38 -6.20 -16.24
C GLN A 119 -17.13 -6.84 -17.61
N TYR A 120 -15.87 -7.17 -17.94
CA TYR A 120 -15.56 -7.89 -19.18
C TYR A 120 -16.17 -9.30 -19.18
N ALA A 121 -16.12 -10.02 -18.07
CA ALA A 121 -16.74 -11.34 -17.99
C ALA A 121 -18.27 -11.28 -18.13
N THR A 122 -18.93 -10.29 -17.53
CA THR A 122 -20.38 -10.12 -17.67
C THR A 122 -20.78 -9.65 -19.06
N SER A 123 -20.04 -8.71 -19.65
CA SER A 123 -20.32 -8.24 -21.01
C SER A 123 -20.12 -9.35 -22.04
N GLU A 124 -19.06 -10.16 -21.91
CA GLU A 124 -18.84 -11.33 -22.77
C GLU A 124 -19.98 -12.35 -22.65
N LYS A 125 -20.46 -12.61 -21.43
CA LYS A 125 -21.62 -13.48 -21.20
C LYS A 125 -22.88 -12.93 -21.87
N ASN A 126 -23.15 -11.64 -21.73
CA ASN A 126 -24.31 -10.99 -22.34
C ASN A 126 -24.23 -11.04 -23.88
N ALA A 127 -23.07 -10.71 -24.45
CA ALA A 127 -22.84 -10.79 -25.89
C ALA A 127 -23.04 -12.21 -26.43
N ARG A 128 -22.64 -13.26 -25.69
CA ARG A 128 -22.93 -14.65 -26.05
C ARG A 128 -24.42 -14.96 -26.07
N LEU A 129 -25.18 -14.47 -25.09
CA LEU A 129 -26.63 -14.67 -25.02
C LEU A 129 -27.34 -13.93 -26.17
N GLU A 130 -26.96 -12.68 -26.43
CA GLU A 130 -27.49 -11.88 -27.53
C GLU A 130 -27.19 -12.53 -28.89
N ALA A 131 -25.95 -12.99 -29.11
CA ALA A 131 -25.59 -13.70 -30.33
C ALA A 131 -26.40 -14.98 -30.53
N LYS A 132 -26.70 -15.72 -29.44
CA LYS A 132 -27.57 -16.89 -29.51
C LYS A 132 -29.01 -16.51 -29.87
N ALA A 133 -29.57 -15.49 -29.20
CA ALA A 133 -30.91 -15.00 -29.49
C ALA A 133 -31.05 -14.48 -30.94
N ALA A 134 -30.03 -13.77 -31.44
CA ALA A 134 -29.97 -13.30 -32.81
C ALA A 134 -29.98 -14.46 -33.81
N ARG A 135 -29.19 -15.53 -33.57
CA ARG A 135 -29.20 -16.74 -34.41
C ARG A 135 -30.58 -17.41 -34.45
N GLU A 136 -31.21 -17.55 -33.29
CA GLU A 136 -32.57 -18.11 -33.20
C GLU A 136 -33.59 -17.23 -33.95
N ALA A 137 -33.49 -15.91 -33.83
CA ALA A 137 -34.36 -14.98 -34.56
C ALA A 137 -34.14 -15.06 -36.08
N THR A 138 -32.89 -15.13 -36.54
CA THR A 138 -32.58 -15.30 -37.96
C THR A 138 -33.11 -16.62 -38.52
N SER A 139 -32.99 -17.71 -37.75
CA SER A 139 -33.51 -19.02 -38.15
C SER A 139 -35.04 -19.00 -38.25
N ARG A 140 -35.74 -18.36 -37.30
CA ARG A 140 -37.19 -18.17 -37.37
C ARG A 140 -37.61 -17.35 -38.59
N LEU A 141 -36.88 -16.28 -38.88
CA LEU A 141 -37.17 -15.43 -40.03
C LEU A 141 -36.97 -16.19 -41.35
N GLN A 142 -35.93 -17.01 -41.46
CA GLN A 142 -35.70 -17.89 -42.62
C GLN A 142 -36.85 -18.87 -42.83
N VAL A 143 -37.29 -19.58 -41.78
CA VAL A 143 -38.43 -20.51 -41.88
C VAL A 143 -39.70 -19.80 -42.36
N ASN A 144 -39.96 -18.59 -41.85
CA ASN A 144 -41.11 -17.79 -42.26
C ASN A 144 -40.99 -17.32 -43.71
N TYR A 145 -39.80 -16.92 -44.15
CA TYR A 145 -39.53 -16.52 -45.53
C TYR A 145 -39.77 -17.70 -46.50
N ASP A 146 -39.20 -18.87 -46.21
CA ASP A 146 -39.37 -20.08 -47.03
C ASP A 146 -40.84 -20.54 -47.07
N ALA A 147 -41.61 -20.30 -46.00
CA ALA A 147 -43.05 -20.57 -45.97
C ALA A 147 -43.82 -19.60 -46.90
N LEU A 148 -43.55 -18.30 -46.80
CA LEU A 148 -44.14 -17.28 -47.66
C LEU A 148 -43.78 -17.51 -49.15
N GLU A 149 -42.54 -17.89 -49.45
CA GLU A 149 -42.10 -18.20 -50.81
C GLU A 149 -42.90 -19.38 -51.40
N ARG A 150 -43.07 -20.45 -50.62
CA ARG A 150 -43.91 -21.60 -51.01
C ARG A 150 -45.38 -21.21 -51.23
N GLU A 151 -45.94 -20.38 -50.37
CA GLU A 151 -47.31 -19.87 -50.54
C GLU A 151 -47.46 -19.06 -51.83
N PHE A 152 -46.48 -18.21 -52.14
CA PHE A 152 -46.47 -17.41 -53.36
C PHE A 152 -46.39 -18.31 -54.61
N LEU A 153 -45.47 -19.28 -54.62
CA LEU A 153 -45.34 -20.28 -55.69
C LEU A 153 -46.64 -21.07 -55.88
N ASN A 154 -47.25 -21.58 -54.80
CA ASN A 154 -48.52 -22.31 -54.87
C ASN A 154 -49.67 -21.44 -55.42
N ARG A 155 -49.75 -20.17 -55.03
CA ARG A 155 -50.77 -19.25 -55.56
C ARG A 155 -50.55 -18.96 -57.05
N SER A 156 -49.30 -18.93 -57.50
CA SER A 156 -48.94 -18.76 -58.91
C SER A 156 -49.25 -19.98 -59.79
N THR A 157 -49.18 -21.20 -59.25
CA THR A 157 -49.53 -22.43 -59.99
C THR A 157 -51.04 -22.61 -60.09
N LEU A 158 -51.79 -22.27 -59.04
CA LEU A 158 -53.25 -22.28 -59.05
C LEU A 158 -53.87 -21.30 -60.05
N SER A 159 -53.22 -20.16 -60.33
CA SER A 159 -53.71 -19.22 -61.35
C SER A 159 -53.47 -19.69 -62.79
N GLN A 160 -52.61 -20.70 -63.02
CA GLN A 160 -52.34 -21.27 -64.34
C GLN A 160 -53.25 -22.47 -64.71
N THR A 161 -53.99 -23.03 -63.76
CA THR A 161 -54.92 -24.14 -64.00
C THR A 161 -56.37 -23.64 -64.07
N SER A 162 -56.93 -23.54 -65.28
CA SER A 162 -58.34 -23.22 -65.51
C SER A 162 -59.22 -24.49 -65.44
N PRO A 163 -60.49 -24.43 -64.94
CA PRO A 163 -61.30 -25.62 -64.69
C PRO A 163 -61.82 -26.33 -65.96
N ASP A 164 -61.76 -25.68 -67.12
CA ASP A 164 -62.21 -26.30 -68.36
C ASP A 164 -61.04 -26.96 -69.09
N GLY A 165 -61.07 -28.29 -69.16
CA GLY A 165 -60.06 -29.19 -69.71
C GLY A 165 -59.77 -29.04 -71.21
N ARG A 166 -59.38 -27.86 -71.66
CA ARG A 166 -58.78 -27.64 -72.99
C ARG A 166 -57.31 -27.27 -72.81
N LYS A 167 -56.41 -28.21 -73.13
CA LYS A 167 -55.00 -27.91 -73.38
C LYS A 167 -54.92 -26.85 -74.49
N ARG A 168 -54.81 -25.58 -74.11
CA ARG A 168 -54.40 -24.51 -75.04
C ARG A 168 -52.93 -24.76 -75.40
N LYS A 169 -52.70 -25.40 -76.55
CA LYS A 169 -51.44 -25.26 -77.30
C LYS A 169 -51.38 -23.81 -77.80
N GLY A 170 -50.91 -22.91 -76.95
CA GLY A 170 -50.56 -21.55 -77.31
C GLY A 170 -49.07 -21.49 -77.62
N ARG A 171 -48.71 -21.61 -78.90
CA ARG A 171 -47.48 -20.99 -79.41
C ARG A 171 -47.67 -19.48 -79.22
N GLY A 172 -46.91 -18.91 -78.30
CA GLY A 172 -46.92 -17.48 -78.04
C GLY A 172 -45.59 -17.13 -77.41
N SER A 173 -44.63 -16.77 -78.25
CA SER A 173 -43.50 -15.93 -77.88
C SER A 173 -44.09 -14.72 -77.16
N VAL A 174 -43.84 -14.60 -75.85
CA VAL A 174 -44.15 -13.39 -75.11
C VAL A 174 -42.83 -12.82 -74.63
N ASP A 175 -42.58 -11.63 -75.14
CA ASP A 175 -41.38 -10.84 -74.97
C ASP A 175 -40.90 -10.75 -73.53
N ASN A 176 -39.58 -10.69 -73.46
CA ASN A 176 -38.78 -10.26 -72.33
C ASN A 176 -39.17 -8.82 -71.94
N SER A 177 -40.31 -8.64 -71.28
CA SER A 177 -40.63 -7.40 -70.60
C SER A 177 -39.90 -7.42 -69.27
N ARG A 178 -38.63 -7.00 -69.34
CA ARG A 178 -37.88 -6.42 -68.24
C ARG A 178 -38.80 -5.40 -67.56
N ILE A 179 -39.44 -5.80 -66.46
CA ILE A 179 -40.08 -4.83 -65.56
C ILE A 179 -38.94 -3.97 -65.04
N SER A 180 -38.80 -2.80 -65.66
CA SER A 180 -38.08 -1.70 -65.06
C SER A 180 -38.82 -1.36 -63.77
N PHE A 181 -38.27 -1.81 -62.64
CA PHE A 181 -38.45 -1.05 -61.42
C PHE A 181 -37.80 0.30 -61.70
N ARG A 182 -38.63 1.29 -62.03
CA ARG A 182 -38.26 2.69 -61.98
C ARG A 182 -37.57 2.95 -60.63
N GLN A 183 -36.40 3.54 -60.69
CA GLN A 183 -35.97 4.48 -59.66
C GLN A 183 -37.04 5.59 -59.62
N GLU A 184 -38.06 5.42 -58.79
CA GLU A 184 -38.73 6.55 -58.17
C GLU A 184 -37.94 6.79 -56.88
N GLU A 185 -37.27 7.94 -56.83
CA GLU A 185 -36.60 8.41 -55.63
C GLU A 185 -37.62 8.70 -54.52
N HIS A 186 -37.16 8.49 -53.28
CA HIS A 186 -37.67 8.96 -51.98
C HIS A 186 -38.54 8.02 -51.11
N PRO A 187 -38.47 8.11 -49.76
CA PRO A 187 -37.38 8.58 -48.90
C PRO A 187 -36.85 7.46 -47.97
N SER A 188 -35.57 7.57 -47.65
CA SER A 188 -34.85 6.88 -46.59
C SER A 188 -35.69 6.69 -45.30
N PHE A 189 -36.04 5.44 -44.96
CA PHE A 189 -36.49 5.10 -43.61
C PHE A 189 -35.24 4.89 -42.74
N VAL A 190 -34.83 5.99 -42.12
CA VAL A 190 -33.75 6.03 -41.14
C VAL A 190 -34.25 5.37 -39.85
N LEU A 191 -33.78 4.16 -39.54
CA LEU A 191 -33.71 3.73 -38.14
C LEU A 191 -32.57 4.51 -37.49
N LYS A 192 -32.93 5.61 -36.83
CA LYS A 192 -32.02 6.40 -36.00
C LYS A 192 -31.51 5.52 -34.87
N SER A 193 -30.32 4.98 -35.01
CA SER A 193 -29.50 4.61 -33.85
C SER A 193 -28.49 5.74 -33.64
N ASN A 194 -28.73 6.53 -32.60
CA ASN A 194 -27.76 7.50 -32.12
C ASN A 194 -26.62 6.74 -31.44
N VAL A 195 -25.60 6.35 -32.20
CA VAL A 195 -24.29 6.01 -31.63
C VAL A 195 -23.35 7.15 -32.01
N LYS A 196 -23.06 7.97 -31.02
CA LYS A 196 -22.06 9.03 -31.08
C LYS A 196 -20.70 8.33 -31.11
N LEU A 197 -20.06 8.26 -32.28
CA LEU A 197 -18.69 7.82 -32.40
C LEU A 197 -17.81 9.03 -32.00
N GLU A 198 -17.32 9.03 -30.76
CA GLU A 198 -16.18 9.89 -30.43
C GLU A 198 -14.90 9.26 -30.98
N GLU A 199 -14.17 10.05 -31.75
CA GLU A 199 -12.80 9.78 -32.16
C GLU A 199 -11.90 9.74 -30.92
N LEU A 200 -11.12 8.67 -30.77
CA LEU A 200 -9.99 8.61 -29.84
C LEU A 200 -8.69 8.54 -30.66
N PRO A 201 -7.66 9.33 -30.31
CA PRO A 201 -6.46 9.46 -31.10
C PRO A 201 -5.41 8.40 -30.77
N ASP A 202 -4.61 8.16 -31.81
CA ASP A 202 -3.22 7.70 -31.88
C ASP A 202 -2.78 6.41 -31.18
N ALA A 203 -2.28 5.54 -32.06
CA ALA A 203 -1.61 4.30 -31.78
C ALA A 203 -0.32 4.51 -30.97
N LEU A 204 -0.16 3.69 -29.92
CA LEU A 204 1.16 3.18 -29.53
C LEU A 204 1.11 1.66 -29.50
N GLU A 205 2.13 1.11 -30.14
CA GLU A 205 2.32 -0.26 -30.60
C GLU A 205 2.17 -1.31 -29.49
N PHE A 206 1.48 -2.41 -29.79
CA PHE A 206 1.63 -3.65 -29.03
C PHE A 206 1.70 -4.87 -29.96
N ALA A 207 2.88 -5.46 -30.06
CA ALA A 207 3.15 -6.70 -30.78
C ALA A 207 2.47 -7.91 -30.11
N PRO A 208 2.02 -8.94 -30.86
CA PRO A 208 1.35 -10.08 -30.27
C PRO A 208 2.38 -11.11 -29.77
N SER A 209 2.54 -11.21 -28.45
CA SER A 209 3.24 -12.36 -27.84
C SER A 209 2.26 -13.52 -27.60
N ARG A 210 2.29 -14.46 -28.55
CA ARG A 210 2.08 -15.91 -28.42
C ARG A 210 1.55 -16.45 -27.08
N MET A 211 0.30 -16.92 -27.09
CA MET A 211 -0.35 -17.64 -25.99
C MET A 211 0.27 -19.03 -25.78
N LYS A 212 0.77 -19.34 -24.57
CA LYS A 212 0.80 -20.72 -24.02
C LYS A 212 0.81 -20.71 -22.49
N ARG A 213 -0.29 -21.16 -21.87
CA ARG A 213 -0.38 -22.37 -21.03
C ARG A 213 -1.62 -22.30 -20.12
N ALA A 214 -2.47 -23.32 -20.23
CA ALA A 214 -3.59 -23.56 -19.33
C ALA A 214 -3.09 -23.91 -17.92
N LEU A 215 -3.71 -23.31 -16.90
CA LEU A 215 -3.56 -23.68 -15.49
C LEU A 215 -4.61 -24.75 -15.13
N PRO A 216 -4.30 -25.66 -14.17
CA PRO A 216 -5.13 -26.81 -13.90
C PRO A 216 -6.43 -26.43 -13.14
N ARG A 217 -7.49 -27.19 -13.41
CA ARG A 217 -8.77 -27.12 -12.70
C ARG A 217 -8.58 -27.53 -11.23
N SER A 218 -8.96 -26.67 -10.30
CA SER A 218 -9.28 -27.06 -8.92
C SER A 218 -10.80 -27.15 -8.76
N SER A 219 -11.29 -28.35 -8.51
CA SER A 219 -12.67 -28.64 -8.14
C SER A 219 -12.97 -28.07 -6.75
N VAL A 220 -14.00 -27.24 -6.64
CA VAL A 220 -14.58 -26.82 -5.37
C VAL A 220 -15.52 -27.91 -4.86
N ALA A 221 -15.27 -28.40 -3.65
CA ALA A 221 -16.25 -29.11 -2.84
C ALA A 221 -16.46 -28.28 -1.57
N SER A 222 -17.68 -27.80 -1.38
CA SER A 222 -18.11 -27.07 -0.19
C SER A 222 -18.34 -28.05 0.96
N SER A 223 -17.82 -27.75 2.16
CA SER A 223 -18.45 -28.11 3.44
C SER A 223 -17.91 -27.24 4.58
N SER A 224 -18.88 -26.60 5.24
CA SER A 224 -19.01 -26.05 6.61
C SER A 224 -17.80 -26.00 7.57
N GLN A 225 -17.62 -24.77 8.11
CA GLN A 225 -17.37 -24.38 9.52
C GLN A 225 -16.37 -25.19 10.36
N ASP A 226 -15.24 -24.58 10.75
CA ASP A 226 -14.89 -24.41 12.17
C ASP A 226 -13.71 -23.44 12.42
N GLU A 227 -13.56 -23.05 13.68
CA GLU A 227 -12.86 -21.90 14.26
C GLU A 227 -11.34 -21.66 14.00
N ARG A 228 -11.01 -20.37 14.10
CA ARG A 228 -9.77 -19.73 14.61
C ARG A 228 -8.45 -20.50 14.46
N SER A 229 -7.68 -20.14 13.44
CA SER A 229 -6.21 -20.15 13.49
C SER A 229 -5.65 -19.02 12.62
N HIS A 230 -4.86 -18.13 13.23
CA HIS A 230 -4.11 -17.09 12.51
C HIS A 230 -2.73 -17.63 12.17
N ASP A 231 -2.62 -18.36 11.07
CA ASP A 231 -1.31 -18.59 10.45
C ASP A 231 -0.94 -17.41 9.55
N PRO A 232 0.26 -16.82 9.70
CA PRO A 232 0.70 -15.74 8.84
C PRO A 232 0.93 -16.25 7.41
N PRO A 233 0.71 -15.41 6.38
CA PRO A 233 0.88 -15.83 5.00
C PRO A 233 2.34 -16.21 4.69
N PRO A 234 2.59 -17.13 3.74
CA PRO A 234 3.92 -17.64 3.47
C PRO A 234 4.85 -16.52 2.98
N ARG A 235 5.99 -16.35 3.65
CA ARG A 235 7.06 -15.43 3.25
C ARG A 235 7.79 -16.00 2.03
N PHE A 236 7.61 -15.37 0.87
CA PHE A 236 8.46 -15.61 -0.30
C PHE A 236 9.82 -14.94 -0.09
N VAL A 237 10.81 -15.71 0.36
CA VAL A 237 12.21 -15.29 0.40
C VAL A 237 12.77 -15.41 -1.01
N LYS A 238 13.12 -14.29 -1.67
CA LYS A 238 13.99 -14.32 -2.85
C LYS A 238 15.33 -14.90 -2.41
N ARG A 239 15.62 -16.15 -2.79
CA ARG A 239 16.98 -16.69 -2.68
C ARG A 239 17.92 -15.77 -3.48
N GLN A 240 18.89 -15.16 -2.81
CA GLN A 240 20.01 -14.51 -3.50
C GLN A 240 20.66 -15.55 -4.41
N ARG A 241 20.83 -15.19 -5.70
CA ARG A 241 21.66 -15.96 -6.61
C ARG A 241 23.06 -16.04 -5.99
N ARG A 242 23.55 -17.25 -5.72
CA ARG A 242 24.97 -17.46 -5.43
C ARG A 242 25.74 -17.02 -6.67
N ALA A 243 26.59 -15.99 -6.51
CA ALA A 243 27.55 -15.62 -7.54
C ALA A 243 28.38 -16.86 -7.89
N ARG A 244 28.47 -17.20 -9.17
CA ARG A 244 29.40 -18.24 -9.63
C ARG A 244 30.79 -17.62 -9.66
N HIS A 245 31.80 -18.46 -9.48
CA HIS A 245 33.22 -18.12 -9.36
C HIS A 245 33.85 -17.51 -10.64
N SER A 246 33.02 -17.03 -11.58
CA SER A 246 33.41 -16.45 -12.86
C SER A 246 33.20 -14.93 -12.95
N ASP A 247 32.64 -14.29 -11.93
CA ASP A 247 32.25 -12.87 -11.99
C ASP A 247 33.22 -11.92 -11.25
N ILE A 248 34.49 -12.31 -11.03
CA ILE A 248 35.50 -11.48 -10.36
C ILE A 248 36.67 -11.21 -11.33
N GLY A 249 36.68 -10.02 -11.92
CA GLY A 249 37.84 -9.46 -12.60
C GLY A 249 38.88 -8.92 -11.59
N PRO A 250 40.17 -8.82 -11.95
CA PRO A 250 41.24 -8.50 -11.01
C PRO A 250 41.37 -7.00 -10.82
N GLY A 251 41.43 -6.56 -9.56
CA GLY A 251 41.91 -5.22 -9.22
C GLY A 251 41.24 -4.59 -8.00
N LEU A 252 41.87 -4.72 -6.83
CA LEU A 252 42.54 -3.60 -6.16
C LEU A 252 43.19 -4.12 -4.87
N GLN A 253 44.46 -3.77 -4.70
CA GLN A 253 45.27 -4.05 -3.52
C GLN A 253 44.68 -3.40 -2.27
N THR A 254 44.42 -4.20 -1.24
CA THR A 254 44.22 -3.70 0.12
C THR A 254 45.59 -3.63 0.80
N GLN A 255 46.00 -2.40 1.09
CA GLN A 255 47.18 -2.08 1.89
C GLN A 255 47.02 -2.65 3.31
N MET A 256 48.07 -3.31 3.81
CA MET A 256 48.20 -3.69 5.22
C MET A 256 48.58 -2.44 6.03
N PRO A 257 47.99 -2.18 7.22
CA PRO A 257 48.48 -1.13 8.08
C PRO A 257 49.69 -1.61 8.90
N GLU A 258 50.63 -0.70 9.04
CA GLU A 258 51.90 -0.81 9.75
C GLU A 258 51.72 -1.06 11.26
N GLU A 259 52.55 -1.97 11.76
CA GLU A 259 53.27 -1.95 13.05
C GLU A 259 52.62 -1.20 14.23
N CYS A 260 52.04 -1.97 15.15
CA CYS A 260 51.69 -1.53 16.50
C CYS A 260 52.90 -1.75 17.42
N GLU A 261 53.77 -0.74 17.54
CA GLU A 261 54.74 -0.67 18.64
C GLU A 261 54.03 -0.23 19.93
N GLY A 262 54.09 -1.06 20.98
CA GLY A 262 53.79 -0.63 22.34
C GLY A 262 52.52 -1.17 23.00
N CYS A 263 52.23 -2.48 22.92
CA CYS A 263 51.24 -3.10 23.79
C CYS A 263 51.79 -4.35 24.51
N GLU A 264 52.22 -4.16 25.76
CA GLU A 264 52.53 -5.24 26.71
C GLU A 264 51.24 -5.92 27.19
N ARG A 265 50.65 -6.80 26.37
CA ARG A 265 49.82 -7.96 26.79
C ARG A 265 49.21 -8.69 25.60
N CYS A 266 50.02 -9.50 24.93
CA CYS A 266 49.54 -10.59 24.10
C CYS A 266 50.30 -11.86 24.49
N HIS A 267 49.88 -12.53 25.56
CA HIS A 267 50.27 -13.92 25.79
C HIS A 267 49.48 -14.81 24.84
N GLY A 268 50.08 -15.13 23.69
CA GLY A 268 49.78 -16.37 23.00
C GLY A 268 50.34 -17.54 23.81
N THR A 269 49.67 -18.69 23.76
CA THR A 269 50.11 -19.82 22.93
C THR A 269 49.16 -21.01 23.07
N TYR A 270 48.84 -21.58 21.92
CA TYR A 270 48.22 -22.89 21.73
C TYR A 270 49.35 -23.89 21.41
N SER A 271 49.47 -25.00 22.15
CA SER A 271 50.01 -26.30 21.68
C SER A 271 50.29 -27.25 22.86
N GLN A 272 49.37 -28.18 23.13
CA GLN A 272 49.47 -29.62 22.87
C GLN A 272 48.11 -30.26 23.15
#